data_AF-A0A8T5RZL5-F1
#
_entry.id   AF-A0A8T5RZL5-F1
#
_cell.length_a   1.000
_cell.length_b   1.000
_cell.length_c   1.000
_cell.angle_alpha   90.00
_cell.angle_beta   90.00
_cell.angle_gamma   90.00
#
_symmetry.space_group_name_H-M   'P 1'
#
loop_
_entity.id
_entity.type
_entity.pdbx_description
1 polymer ?
#
loop_
_entity_poly.entity_id
_entity_poly.type
_entity_poly.pdbx_seq_one_letter_code
_entity_poly.pdbx_strand_id
1 'polypeptide(L)'
;MNFTELGINEHNVNELKRNKIVKPTPVQQSAIPLILKGQNIMAQARTGSGKTLAFVLPIIESLNYTRNEAIILVPTRELATQIYEVIRDLGNPKVKSLPIYGGVSINNQITKLESGINIIIGTPGRIIDLYKRKKLRLNDMRFVVVDEADRMFDMGFTPDVMYILDQIHSEYQFMLFSATFDNGIRELVKKYSKNQFKFLNLSRDNLTVGNTRQFYYMIERYGDKFKTFLKILRREKATHLLVFVNTKRTAMWLSNKLKSLTNFDYKVDLISGDLSQYQREKILKAFKDHRINLLIATDVAARGLDINNISHVFNYDIPKYPENYIHRIGRTSRMNKLGVAITLCVKDEYEYLCHIEGLIDKEIKLKT
;
A
#
# COMPACT_ATOMS: atom_id res chain seq x y z
N MET A 1 10.76 5.12 24.69
CA MET A 1 10.40 6.39 24.07
C MET A 1 8.96 6.76 24.40
N ASN A 2 8.73 7.92 25.03
CA ASN A 2 7.39 8.49 25.27
C ASN A 2 7.09 9.62 24.26
N PHE A 3 5.87 10.16 24.20
CA PHE A 3 5.51 11.20 23.22
C PHE A 3 6.25 12.53 23.43
N THR A 4 6.54 12.91 24.67
CA THR A 4 7.33 14.12 24.98
C THR A 4 8.74 14.02 24.40
N GLU A 5 9.37 12.83 24.51
CA GLU A 5 10.68 12.54 23.91
C GLU A 5 10.65 12.55 22.37
N LEU A 6 9.47 12.41 21.75
CA LEU A 6 9.29 12.57 20.30
C LEU A 6 9.12 14.03 19.87
N GLY A 7 9.10 14.99 20.80
CA GLY A 7 8.93 16.41 20.53
C GLY A 7 7.48 16.89 20.54
N ILE A 8 6.54 16.11 21.08
CA ILE A 8 5.13 16.51 21.22
C ILE A 8 4.94 17.34 22.49
N ASN A 9 4.18 18.44 22.40
CA ASN A 9 3.95 19.35 23.51
C ASN A 9 3.11 18.71 24.63
N GLU A 10 3.23 19.24 25.86
CA GLU A 10 2.55 18.66 27.03
C GLU A 10 1.02 18.66 26.92
N HIS A 11 0.42 19.65 26.25
CA HIS A 11 -1.02 19.71 26.06
C HIS A 11 -1.53 18.51 25.25
N ASN A 12 -0.94 18.26 24.09
CA ASN A 12 -1.27 17.13 23.23
C ASN A 12 -0.93 15.79 23.91
N VAL A 13 0.16 15.70 24.67
CA VAL A 13 0.50 14.51 25.47
C VAL A 13 -0.57 14.23 26.52
N ASN A 14 -1.12 15.26 27.18
CA ASN A 14 -2.17 15.09 28.18
C ASN A 14 -3.50 14.64 27.55
N GLU A 15 -3.86 15.17 26.38
CA GLU A 15 -5.05 14.72 25.64
C GLU A 15 -4.90 13.28 25.13
N LEU A 16 -3.70 12.89 24.66
CA LEU A 16 -3.40 11.49 24.32
C LEU A 16 -3.60 10.57 25.54
N LYS A 17 -3.13 10.97 26.73
CA LYS A 17 -3.32 10.20 27.98
C LYS A 17 -4.79 10.07 28.36
N ARG A 18 -5.61 11.13 28.20
CA ARG A 18 -7.07 11.08 28.42
C ARG A 18 -7.75 10.09 27.49
N ASN A 19 -7.28 10.02 26.25
CA ASN A 19 -7.71 9.02 25.27
C ASN A 19 -7.05 7.63 25.44
N LYS A 20 -6.38 7.39 26.58
CA LYS A 20 -5.70 6.14 26.94
C LYS A 20 -4.54 5.75 26.01
N ILE A 21 -3.96 6.72 25.30
CA ILE A 21 -2.81 6.55 24.41
C ILE A 21 -1.56 7.02 25.16
N VAL A 22 -0.88 6.08 25.82
CA VAL A 22 0.24 6.38 26.73
C VAL A 22 1.63 6.15 26.13
N LYS A 23 1.75 5.28 25.14
CA LYS A 23 3.03 4.91 24.51
C LYS A 23 2.93 5.03 22.99
N PRO A 24 3.94 5.64 22.33
CA PRO A 24 3.95 5.75 20.87
C PRO A 24 4.21 4.39 20.23
N THR A 25 3.50 4.09 19.14
CA THR A 25 3.71 2.90 18.31
C THR A 25 5.01 2.99 17.50
N PRO A 26 5.54 1.89 16.95
CA PRO A 26 6.77 1.93 16.15
C PRO A 26 6.72 2.92 14.97
N VAL A 27 5.56 3.04 14.31
CA VAL A 27 5.37 4.04 13.25
C VAL A 27 5.40 5.47 13.76
N GLN A 28 4.85 5.73 14.94
CA GLN A 28 4.88 7.05 15.56
C GLN A 28 6.30 7.42 16.01
N GLN A 29 7.01 6.49 16.64
CA GLN A 29 8.41 6.68 17.04
C GLN A 29 9.32 7.01 15.86
N SER A 30 9.09 6.36 14.72
CA SER A 30 9.93 6.54 13.53
C SER A 30 9.55 7.77 12.70
N ALA A 31 8.25 8.07 12.57
CA ALA A 31 7.79 9.14 11.68
C ALA A 31 7.75 10.51 12.35
N ILE A 32 7.28 10.62 13.61
CA ILE A 32 7.03 11.91 14.27
C ILE A 32 8.28 12.80 14.28
N PRO A 33 9.47 12.33 14.72
CA PRO A 33 10.65 13.18 14.78
C PRO A 33 11.15 13.64 13.40
N LEU A 34 10.93 12.84 12.36
CA LEU A 34 11.30 13.20 10.99
C LEU A 34 10.34 14.24 10.41
N ILE A 35 9.04 14.10 10.71
CA ILE A 35 8.03 15.04 10.25
C ILE A 35 8.23 16.41 10.90
N LEU A 36 8.49 16.46 12.22
CA LEU A 36 8.80 17.72 12.92
C LEU A 36 10.05 18.42 12.38
N LYS A 37 10.99 17.67 11.80
CA LYS A 37 12.20 18.21 11.13
C LYS A 37 11.94 18.66 9.68
N GLY A 38 10.70 18.63 9.20
CA GLY A 38 10.33 19.03 7.85
C GLY A 38 10.70 18.03 6.75
N GLN A 39 11.03 16.77 7.10
CA GLN A 39 11.41 15.78 6.09
C GLN A 39 10.17 15.18 5.41
N ASN A 40 10.23 15.02 4.08
CA ASN A 40 9.20 14.26 3.37
C ASN A 40 9.29 12.78 3.74
N ILE A 41 8.13 12.11 3.83
CA ILE A 41 8.04 10.73 4.31
C ILE A 41 7.33 9.84 3.29
N MET A 42 7.90 8.65 3.10
CA MET A 42 7.26 7.51 2.47
C MET A 42 7.24 6.37 3.50
N ALA A 43 6.07 6.07 4.07
CA ALA A 43 5.95 5.13 5.17
C ALA A 43 5.12 3.90 4.81
N GLN A 44 5.71 2.72 4.99
CA GLN A 44 5.05 1.42 4.88
C GLN A 44 4.59 0.96 6.24
N ALA A 45 3.27 0.94 6.44
CA ALA A 45 2.69 0.42 7.67
C ALA A 45 1.28 -0.11 7.42
N ARG A 46 0.88 -1.12 8.20
CA ARG A 46 -0.43 -1.78 8.10
C ARG A 46 -1.54 -0.93 8.73
N THR A 47 -2.78 -1.14 8.32
CA THR A 47 -3.95 -0.54 8.99
C THR A 47 -3.94 -0.93 10.48
N GLY A 48 -4.32 0.01 11.35
CA GLY A 48 -4.31 -0.20 12.80
C GLY A 48 -2.95 -0.03 13.50
N SER A 49 -1.86 0.26 12.77
CA SER A 49 -0.53 0.51 13.38
C SER A 49 -0.38 1.88 14.06
N GLY A 50 -1.40 2.74 13.98
CA GLY A 50 -1.35 4.09 14.55
C GLY A 50 -0.79 5.17 13.60
N LYS A 51 -0.83 4.93 12.27
CA LYS A 51 -0.37 5.88 11.23
C LYS A 51 -1.00 7.26 11.36
N THR A 52 -2.29 7.34 11.65
CA THR A 52 -3.02 8.61 11.72
C THR A 52 -2.37 9.58 12.70
N LEU A 53 -2.12 9.15 13.93
CA LEU A 53 -1.42 9.98 14.92
C LEU A 53 0.03 10.27 14.53
N ALA A 54 0.68 9.38 13.76
CA ALA A 54 2.05 9.57 13.32
C ALA A 54 2.23 10.81 12.42
N PHE A 55 1.22 11.17 11.62
CA PHE A 55 1.23 12.42 10.84
C PHE A 55 0.39 13.55 11.45
N VAL A 56 -0.74 13.24 12.11
CA VAL A 56 -1.62 14.27 12.68
C VAL A 56 -0.92 15.07 13.79
N LEU A 57 -0.24 14.38 14.72
CA LEU A 57 0.43 15.05 15.84
C LEU A 57 1.47 16.08 15.38
N PRO A 58 2.48 15.71 14.56
CA PRO A 58 3.48 16.68 14.16
C PRO A 58 2.93 17.80 13.24
N ILE A 59 1.86 17.54 12.47
CA ILE A 59 1.15 18.58 11.73
C ILE A 59 0.56 19.60 12.70
N ILE A 60 -0.19 19.15 13.71
CA ILE A 60 -0.83 20.03 14.71
C ILE A 60 0.21 20.84 15.48
N GLU A 61 1.33 20.23 15.88
CA GLU A 61 2.44 20.93 16.54
C GLU A 61 3.03 22.06 15.69
N SER A 62 2.97 21.92 14.37
CA SER A 62 3.65 22.81 13.42
C SER A 62 2.72 23.82 12.75
N LEU A 63 1.41 23.82 13.07
CA LEU A 63 0.43 24.72 12.47
C LEU A 63 0.67 26.19 12.86
N ASN A 64 0.50 27.08 11.88
CA ASN A 64 0.45 28.53 12.14
C ASN A 64 -0.98 29.03 12.39
N TYR A 65 -1.96 28.12 12.38
CA TYR A 65 -3.39 28.38 12.52
C TYR A 65 -3.97 29.28 11.41
N THR A 66 -3.34 29.32 10.24
CA THR A 66 -3.84 29.98 9.03
C THR A 66 -4.78 29.06 8.24
N ARG A 67 -5.44 29.60 7.22
CA ARG A 67 -6.43 28.84 6.43
C ARG A 67 -5.72 27.85 5.51
N ASN A 68 -6.24 26.63 5.46
CA ASN A 68 -5.89 25.58 4.51
C ASN A 68 -4.37 25.27 4.50
N GLU A 69 -3.76 25.13 5.68
CA GLU A 69 -2.34 24.81 5.83
C GLU A 69 -2.01 23.33 5.58
N ALA A 70 -2.99 22.45 5.78
CA ALA A 70 -2.79 21.02 5.61
C ALA A 70 -3.93 20.38 4.81
N ILE A 71 -3.57 19.45 3.94
CA ILE A 71 -4.53 18.57 3.25
C ILE A 71 -4.15 17.11 3.45
N ILE A 72 -5.14 16.29 3.83
CA ILE A 72 -5.03 14.86 4.05
C ILE A 72 -5.97 14.17 3.06
N LEU A 73 -5.40 13.58 2.01
CA LEU A 73 -6.13 12.83 0.98
C LEU A 73 -6.34 11.39 1.42
N VAL A 74 -7.58 10.93 1.34
CA VAL A 74 -8.00 9.58 1.78
C VAL A 74 -8.95 8.93 0.76
N PRO A 75 -8.96 7.58 0.66
CA PRO A 75 -9.81 6.86 -0.29
C PRO A 75 -11.31 6.89 0.02
N THR A 76 -11.72 6.99 1.29
CA THR A 76 -13.14 6.85 1.65
C THR A 76 -13.65 7.91 2.62
N ARG A 77 -14.98 8.03 2.67
CA ARG A 77 -15.70 8.97 3.55
C ARG A 77 -15.48 8.63 5.01
N GLU A 78 -15.53 7.34 5.31
CA GLU A 78 -15.41 6.78 6.65
C GLU A 78 -14.03 7.09 7.22
N LEU A 79 -12.97 6.90 6.42
CA LEU A 79 -11.62 7.23 6.84
C LEU A 79 -11.44 8.73 7.05
N ALA A 80 -12.04 9.57 6.20
CA ALA A 80 -12.02 11.02 6.38
C ALA A 80 -12.65 11.44 7.72
N THR A 81 -13.79 10.84 8.07
CA THR A 81 -14.47 11.07 9.35
C THR A 81 -13.65 10.56 10.53
N GLN A 82 -13.03 9.37 10.42
CA GLN A 82 -12.18 8.82 11.47
C GLN A 82 -10.98 9.71 11.78
N ILE A 83 -10.29 10.22 10.74
CA ILE A 83 -9.17 11.14 10.94
C ILE A 83 -9.65 12.47 11.56
N TYR A 84 -10.82 12.96 11.14
CA TYR A 84 -11.43 14.15 11.73
C TYR A 84 -11.70 13.96 13.23
N GLU A 85 -12.25 12.82 13.64
CA GLU A 85 -12.47 12.47 15.04
C GLU A 85 -11.16 12.44 15.81
N VAL A 86 -10.10 11.82 15.26
CA VAL A 86 -8.76 11.82 15.88
C VAL A 86 -8.25 13.25 16.12
N ILE A 87 -8.39 14.15 15.14
CA ILE A 87 -7.99 15.56 15.31
C ILE A 87 -8.82 16.27 16.37
N ARG A 88 -10.14 16.02 16.39
CA ARG A 88 -11.06 16.62 17.36
C ARG A 88 -10.76 16.14 18.79
N ASP A 89 -10.46 14.85 18.95
CA ASP A 89 -10.23 14.22 20.25
C ASP A 89 -8.87 14.61 20.85
N LEU A 90 -7.95 15.19 20.05
CA LEU A 90 -6.75 15.87 20.55
C LEU A 90 -7.06 17.23 21.21
N GLY A 91 -8.30 17.71 21.14
CA GLY A 91 -8.81 18.75 22.03
C GLY A 91 -8.23 20.16 21.87
N ASN A 92 -7.37 20.43 20.89
CA ASN A 92 -6.78 21.76 20.71
C ASN A 92 -7.80 22.74 20.09
N PRO A 93 -8.30 23.73 20.85
CA PRO A 93 -9.39 24.61 20.40
C PRO A 93 -8.99 25.57 19.28
N LYS A 94 -7.69 25.74 19.02
CA LYS A 94 -7.19 26.57 17.91
C LYS A 94 -7.20 25.81 16.58
N VAL A 95 -7.24 24.47 16.61
CA VAL A 95 -7.22 23.64 15.41
C VAL A 95 -8.64 23.46 14.88
N LYS A 96 -8.87 23.94 13.67
CA LYS A 96 -10.11 23.71 12.90
C LYS A 96 -9.82 22.74 11.78
N SER A 97 -10.52 21.62 11.77
CA SER A 97 -10.45 20.62 10.70
C SER A 97 -11.82 20.40 10.06
N LEU A 98 -11.83 19.97 8.80
CA LEU A 98 -13.07 19.69 8.07
C LEU A 98 -12.93 18.45 7.18
N PRO A 99 -13.78 17.43 7.37
CA PRO A 99 -13.89 16.32 6.43
C PRO A 99 -14.72 16.72 5.20
N ILE A 100 -14.17 16.46 4.02
CA ILE A 100 -14.70 16.86 2.72
C ILE A 100 -14.83 15.63 1.83
N TYR A 101 -16.07 15.22 1.59
CA TYR A 101 -16.36 14.05 0.77
C TYR A 101 -17.74 14.11 0.09
N GLY A 102 -17.96 13.23 -0.89
CA GLY A 102 -19.19 13.10 -1.67
C GLY A 102 -20.40 12.53 -0.91
N GLY A 103 -21.59 12.61 -1.50
CA GLY A 103 -22.81 12.03 -0.92
C GLY A 103 -23.43 12.82 0.25
N VAL A 104 -22.95 14.04 0.50
CA VAL A 104 -23.55 15.03 1.41
C VAL A 104 -23.61 16.41 0.75
N SER A 105 -24.45 17.30 1.30
CA SER A 105 -24.62 18.67 0.80
C SER A 105 -23.27 19.40 0.66
N ILE A 106 -22.97 19.80 -0.57
CA ILE A 106 -21.77 20.59 -0.87
C ILE A 106 -21.85 21.98 -0.24
N ASN A 107 -23.03 22.59 -0.19
CA ASN A 107 -23.23 23.94 0.35
C ASN A 107 -22.89 24.03 1.84
N ASN A 108 -23.17 22.96 2.61
CA ASN A 108 -22.77 22.90 4.02
C ASN A 108 -21.23 22.86 4.16
N GLN A 109 -20.54 22.09 3.31
CA GLN A 109 -19.06 22.07 3.29
C GLN A 109 -18.48 23.42 2.86
N ILE A 110 -19.09 24.10 1.88
CA ILE A 110 -18.70 25.45 1.45
C ILE A 110 -18.82 26.44 2.62
N THR A 111 -19.97 26.46 3.30
CA THR A 111 -20.21 27.36 4.43
C THR A 111 -19.18 27.14 5.55
N LYS A 112 -18.85 25.87 5.85
CA LYS A 112 -17.82 25.53 6.84
C LYS A 112 -16.42 25.95 6.38
N LEU A 113 -16.07 25.79 5.11
CA LEU A 113 -14.80 26.28 4.56
C LEU A 113 -14.66 27.80 4.70
N GLU A 114 -15.73 28.55 4.47
CA GLU A 114 -15.76 30.03 4.57
C GLU A 114 -15.48 30.52 6.00
N SER A 115 -15.80 29.71 7.03
CA SER A 115 -15.49 29.98 8.44
C SER A 115 -13.98 29.91 8.79
N GLY A 116 -13.15 29.42 7.87
CA GLY A 116 -11.71 29.27 8.02
C GLY A 116 -11.34 27.96 8.70
N ILE A 117 -10.75 27.04 7.93
CA ILE A 117 -10.29 25.71 8.36
C ILE A 117 -8.77 25.67 8.24
N ASN A 118 -8.08 24.99 9.16
CA ASN A 118 -6.62 24.78 9.09
C ASN A 118 -6.28 23.48 8.35
N ILE A 119 -6.97 22.38 8.70
CA ILE A 119 -6.71 21.03 8.17
C ILE A 119 -7.92 20.53 7.36
N ILE A 120 -7.71 20.26 6.09
CA ILE A 120 -8.70 19.64 5.23
C ILE A 120 -8.43 18.14 5.15
N ILE A 121 -9.45 17.31 5.37
CA ILE A 121 -9.35 15.86 5.19
C ILE A 121 -10.37 15.51 4.13
N GLY A 122 -10.00 14.83 3.04
CA GLY A 122 -11.01 14.61 2.01
C GLY A 122 -10.71 13.57 0.96
N THR A 123 -11.79 13.14 0.31
CA THR A 123 -11.72 12.24 -0.83
C THR A 123 -11.44 13.02 -2.11
N PRO A 124 -10.63 12.49 -3.04
CA PRO A 124 -10.16 13.26 -4.20
C PRO A 124 -11.28 13.92 -5.01
N GLY A 125 -12.34 13.17 -5.35
CA GLY A 125 -13.43 13.70 -6.18
C GLY A 125 -14.12 14.95 -5.59
N ARG A 126 -14.38 15.00 -4.27
CA ARG A 126 -15.02 16.18 -3.66
C ARG A 126 -14.06 17.36 -3.51
N ILE A 127 -12.78 17.08 -3.24
CA ILE A 127 -11.74 18.12 -3.23
C ILE A 127 -11.65 18.80 -4.60
N ILE A 128 -11.62 18.01 -5.67
CA ILE A 128 -11.60 18.52 -7.06
C ILE A 128 -12.84 19.36 -7.36
N ASP A 129 -14.03 18.90 -7.00
CA ASP A 129 -15.29 19.63 -7.22
C ASP A 129 -15.26 21.02 -6.53
N LEU A 130 -14.89 21.07 -5.25
CA LEU A 130 -14.79 22.34 -4.51
C LEU A 130 -13.68 23.25 -5.05
N TYR A 131 -12.55 22.70 -5.47
CA TYR A 131 -11.46 23.45 -6.08
C TYR A 131 -11.90 24.07 -7.42
N LYS A 132 -12.49 23.27 -8.33
CA LYS A 132 -12.98 23.75 -9.64
C LYS A 132 -14.06 24.82 -9.51
N ARG A 133 -14.90 24.74 -8.47
CA ARG A 133 -15.90 25.78 -8.13
C ARG A 133 -15.30 27.04 -7.49
N LYS A 134 -13.97 27.10 -7.30
CA LYS A 134 -13.26 28.17 -6.60
C LYS A 134 -13.72 28.38 -5.15
N LYS A 135 -14.25 27.32 -4.52
CA LYS A 135 -14.71 27.30 -3.12
C LYS A 135 -13.67 26.75 -2.15
N LEU A 136 -12.68 26.02 -2.66
CA LEU A 136 -11.49 25.60 -1.93
C LEU A 136 -10.24 26.22 -2.57
N ARG A 137 -9.35 26.76 -1.76
CA ARG A 137 -8.05 27.31 -2.16
C ARG A 137 -6.93 26.41 -1.65
N LEU A 138 -5.92 26.15 -2.47
CA LEU A 138 -4.79 25.26 -2.18
C LEU A 138 -3.43 26.00 -2.17
N ASN A 139 -3.45 27.32 -2.18
CA ASN A 139 -2.24 28.13 -2.42
C ASN A 139 -1.29 28.19 -1.21
N ASP A 140 -1.81 27.99 0.00
CA ASP A 140 -1.08 28.19 1.26
C ASP A 140 -0.79 26.86 2.00
N MET A 141 -0.77 25.74 1.26
CA MET A 141 -0.51 24.42 1.83
C MET A 141 0.92 24.31 2.31
N ARG A 142 1.09 23.88 3.56
CA ARG A 142 2.38 23.55 4.18
C ARG A 142 2.55 22.05 4.35
N PHE A 143 1.46 21.30 4.47
CA PHE A 143 1.48 19.85 4.68
C PHE A 143 0.53 19.15 3.72
N VAL A 144 1.05 18.11 3.07
CA VAL A 144 0.28 17.27 2.16
C VAL A 144 0.46 15.82 2.58
N VAL A 145 -0.64 15.17 2.93
CA VAL A 145 -0.66 13.75 3.31
C VAL A 145 -1.49 12.96 2.31
N VAL A 146 -0.96 11.82 1.86
CA VAL A 146 -1.67 10.82 1.07
C VAL A 146 -1.72 9.53 1.88
N ASP A 147 -2.88 9.21 2.48
CA ASP A 147 -3.04 8.02 3.33
C ASP A 147 -3.86 6.92 2.62
N GLU A 148 -3.52 5.66 2.91
CA GLU A 148 -4.00 4.48 2.18
C GLU A 148 -3.82 4.63 0.65
N ALA A 149 -2.61 5.04 0.23
CA ALA A 149 -2.31 5.29 -1.19
C ALA A 149 -2.56 4.08 -2.09
N ASP A 150 -2.19 2.89 -1.64
CA ASP A 150 -2.49 1.64 -2.34
C ASP A 150 -3.99 1.44 -2.61
N ARG A 151 -4.83 1.73 -1.63
CA ARG A 151 -6.28 1.67 -1.81
C ARG A 151 -6.79 2.73 -2.79
N MET A 152 -6.25 3.95 -2.75
CA MET A 152 -6.59 4.98 -3.74
C MET A 152 -6.22 4.56 -5.17
N PHE A 153 -5.10 3.87 -5.35
CA PHE A 153 -4.68 3.32 -6.63
C PHE A 153 -5.62 2.19 -7.09
N ASP A 154 -5.97 1.27 -6.19
CA ASP A 154 -6.91 0.18 -6.48
C ASP A 154 -8.30 0.71 -6.86
N MET A 155 -8.71 1.86 -6.32
CA MET A 155 -9.98 2.55 -6.66
C MET A 155 -9.89 3.43 -7.91
N GLY A 156 -8.72 3.54 -8.55
CA GLY A 156 -8.52 4.37 -9.74
C GLY A 156 -8.45 5.87 -9.47
N PHE A 157 -8.23 6.30 -8.22
CA PHE A 157 -8.10 7.71 -7.87
C PHE A 157 -6.72 8.32 -8.16
N THR A 158 -5.77 7.56 -8.70
CA THR A 158 -4.42 8.07 -9.01
C THR A 158 -4.45 9.36 -9.85
N PRO A 159 -5.22 9.46 -10.96
CA PRO A 159 -5.27 10.70 -11.74
C PRO A 159 -5.83 11.88 -10.95
N ASP A 160 -6.83 11.64 -10.09
CA ASP A 160 -7.45 12.67 -9.25
C ASP A 160 -6.48 13.18 -8.17
N VAL A 161 -5.76 12.26 -7.51
CA VAL A 161 -4.73 12.63 -6.54
C VAL A 161 -3.64 13.46 -7.22
N MET A 162 -3.13 13.01 -8.37
CA MET A 162 -2.12 13.76 -9.12
C MET A 162 -2.62 15.15 -9.54
N TYR A 163 -3.87 15.24 -10.01
CA TYR A 163 -4.48 16.51 -10.35
C TYR A 163 -4.49 17.45 -9.15
N ILE A 164 -4.94 17.01 -7.96
CA ILE A 164 -4.95 17.85 -6.76
C ILE A 164 -3.54 18.33 -6.42
N LEU A 165 -2.56 17.43 -6.41
CA LEU A 165 -1.18 17.74 -6.06
C LEU A 165 -0.54 18.71 -7.06
N ASP A 166 -0.85 18.58 -8.35
CA ASP A 166 -0.39 19.50 -9.41
C ASP A 166 -1.02 20.90 -9.30
N GLN A 167 -2.07 21.09 -8.49
CA GLN A 167 -2.68 22.40 -8.21
C GLN A 167 -2.11 23.07 -6.95
N ILE A 168 -1.26 22.39 -6.18
CA ILE A 168 -0.62 22.95 -4.99
C ILE A 168 0.71 23.56 -5.42
N HIS A 169 0.78 24.90 -5.42
CA HIS A 169 1.95 25.67 -5.88
C HIS A 169 2.81 26.21 -4.74
N SER A 170 2.38 26.05 -3.49
CA SER A 170 3.18 26.38 -2.30
C SER A 170 4.34 25.42 -2.12
N GLU A 171 5.35 25.80 -1.34
CA GLU A 171 6.28 24.82 -0.78
C GLU A 171 5.61 24.08 0.38
N TYR A 172 5.53 22.76 0.27
CA TYR A 172 4.90 21.89 1.26
C TYR A 172 5.78 20.70 1.60
N GLN A 173 5.59 20.17 2.81
CA GLN A 173 6.09 18.88 3.22
C GLN A 173 5.14 17.78 2.75
N PHE A 174 5.68 16.82 2.00
CA PHE A 174 4.94 15.70 1.43
C PHE A 174 5.09 14.43 2.28
N MET A 175 3.98 13.80 2.61
CA MET A 175 3.94 12.56 3.38
C MET A 175 3.01 11.56 2.71
N LEU A 176 3.48 10.34 2.50
CA LEU A 176 2.65 9.27 1.95
C LEU A 176 2.72 8.03 2.83
N PHE A 177 1.55 7.51 3.19
CA PHE A 177 1.38 6.32 4.00
C PHE A 177 0.62 5.26 3.19
N SER A 178 1.18 4.06 3.15
CA SER A 178 0.59 2.96 2.38
C SER A 178 0.92 1.62 3.03
N ALA A 179 0.10 0.59 2.84
CA ALA A 179 0.51 -0.76 3.24
C ALA A 179 1.44 -1.39 2.19
N THR A 180 1.33 -0.96 0.93
CA THR A 180 2.13 -1.47 -0.20
C THR A 180 2.72 -0.35 -1.06
N PHE A 181 3.84 -0.61 -1.75
CA PHE A 181 4.55 0.39 -2.56
C PHE A 181 4.98 -0.15 -3.90
N ASP A 182 4.07 -0.07 -4.87
CA ASP A 182 4.38 -0.38 -6.26
C ASP A 182 5.04 0.79 -6.99
N ASN A 183 5.34 0.59 -8.27
CA ASN A 183 5.99 1.59 -9.11
C ASN A 183 5.19 2.89 -9.14
N GLY A 184 3.87 2.80 -9.28
CA GLY A 184 3.02 3.98 -9.42
C GLY A 184 3.03 4.83 -8.15
N ILE A 185 2.92 4.21 -6.98
CA ILE A 185 3.02 4.93 -5.70
C ILE A 185 4.42 5.52 -5.54
N ARG A 186 5.48 4.79 -5.91
CA ARG A 186 6.86 5.32 -5.85
C ARG A 186 7.09 6.49 -6.79
N GLU A 187 6.59 6.41 -8.01
CA GLU A 187 6.67 7.50 -9.00
C GLU A 187 5.94 8.74 -8.49
N LEU A 188 4.76 8.55 -7.88
CA LEU A 188 4.02 9.61 -7.22
C LEU A 188 4.86 10.24 -6.10
N VAL A 189 5.41 9.44 -5.19
CA VAL A 189 6.27 9.95 -4.11
C VAL A 189 7.47 10.71 -4.69
N LYS A 190 8.19 10.13 -5.65
CA LYS A 190 9.37 10.77 -6.26
C LYS A 190 9.02 12.10 -6.91
N LYS A 191 7.90 12.19 -7.64
CA LYS A 191 7.45 13.43 -8.28
C LYS A 191 7.15 14.51 -7.24
N TYR A 192 6.32 14.22 -6.26
CA TYR A 192 5.80 15.24 -5.33
C TYR A 192 6.68 15.52 -4.12
N SER A 193 7.69 14.67 -3.85
CA SER A 193 8.75 14.95 -2.87
C SER A 193 10.02 15.50 -3.49
N LYS A 194 10.03 15.80 -4.79
CA LYS A 194 11.24 16.19 -5.56
C LYS A 194 12.39 15.17 -5.37
N ASN A 195 12.03 13.89 -5.25
CA ASN A 195 12.91 12.75 -4.93
C ASN A 195 13.75 12.92 -3.64
N GLN A 196 13.30 13.74 -2.71
CA GLN A 196 13.91 13.96 -1.40
C GLN A 196 12.96 13.49 -0.31
N PHE A 197 13.06 12.23 0.11
CA PHE A 197 12.21 11.66 1.15
C PHE A 197 12.94 10.59 1.97
N LYS A 198 12.44 10.33 3.18
CA LYS A 198 12.85 9.15 3.97
C LYS A 198 11.86 8.01 3.77
N PHE A 199 12.38 6.83 3.49
CA PHE A 199 11.59 5.61 3.46
C PHE A 199 11.58 4.94 4.83
N LEU A 200 10.38 4.72 5.38
CA LEU A 200 10.17 4.05 6.65
C LEU A 200 9.46 2.71 6.41
N ASN A 201 10.17 1.59 6.60
CA ASN A 201 9.58 0.26 6.49
C ASN A 201 9.21 -0.27 7.88
N LEU A 202 7.93 -0.11 8.24
CA LEU A 202 7.39 -0.37 9.57
C LEU A 202 6.34 -1.49 9.56
N SER A 203 6.19 -2.17 8.43
CA SER A 203 5.45 -3.42 8.31
C SER A 203 6.27 -4.63 8.81
N ARG A 204 7.44 -4.39 9.41
CA ARG A 204 8.43 -5.39 9.82
C ARG A 204 8.13 -6.10 11.14
N ASP A 205 7.08 -5.73 11.87
CA ASP A 205 6.64 -6.52 13.03
C ASP A 205 6.07 -7.87 12.55
N ASN A 206 6.93 -8.89 12.61
CA ASN A 206 6.69 -10.29 12.26
C ASN A 206 5.97 -10.46 10.92
N LEU A 207 6.69 -10.15 9.84
CA LEU A 207 6.47 -10.81 8.57
C LEU A 207 6.22 -12.30 8.84
N THR A 208 5.01 -12.77 8.54
CA THR A 208 4.61 -14.19 8.44
C THR A 208 5.41 -14.97 7.37
N VAL A 209 6.65 -14.54 7.11
CA VAL A 209 7.69 -15.22 6.35
C VAL A 209 8.33 -16.33 7.19
N GLY A 210 8.22 -16.29 8.53
CA GLY A 210 8.80 -17.30 9.43
C GLY A 210 8.42 -18.74 9.08
N ASN A 211 7.21 -18.99 8.57
CA ASN A 211 6.72 -20.33 8.24
C ASN A 211 6.72 -20.68 6.74
N THR A 212 7.21 -19.79 5.87
CA THR A 212 7.29 -20.04 4.43
C THR A 212 8.70 -20.43 4.02
N ARG A 213 8.85 -21.64 3.50
CA ARG A 213 10.11 -22.10 2.90
C ARG A 213 10.28 -21.42 1.55
N GLN A 214 11.38 -20.69 1.40
CA GLN A 214 11.65 -19.88 0.22
C GLN A 214 12.79 -20.50 -0.57
N PHE A 215 12.58 -20.69 -1.86
CA PHE A 215 13.57 -21.21 -2.78
C PHE A 215 13.61 -20.37 -4.04
N TYR A 216 14.77 -20.34 -4.70
CA TYR A 216 14.88 -19.85 -6.06
C TYR A 216 15.57 -20.87 -6.96
N TYR A 217 15.28 -20.79 -8.25
CA TYR A 217 15.99 -21.51 -9.31
C TYR A 217 16.63 -20.49 -10.22
N MET A 218 17.95 -20.62 -10.40
CA MET A 218 18.69 -19.87 -11.41
C MET A 218 18.41 -20.47 -12.79
N ILE A 219 18.12 -19.62 -13.76
CA ILE A 219 17.80 -20.02 -15.14
C ILE A 219 18.71 -19.23 -16.07
N GLU A 220 19.47 -19.94 -16.90
CA GLU A 220 20.48 -19.30 -17.75
C GLU A 220 19.86 -18.37 -18.80
N ARG A 221 18.73 -18.78 -19.41
CA ARG A 221 18.06 -18.04 -20.49
C ARG A 221 16.56 -17.99 -20.27
N TYR A 222 15.95 -16.85 -20.61
CA TYR A 222 14.49 -16.67 -20.51
C TYR A 222 13.70 -17.75 -21.27
N GLY A 223 14.21 -18.25 -22.40
CA GLY A 223 13.58 -19.33 -23.17
C GLY A 223 13.40 -20.64 -22.40
N ASP A 224 14.27 -20.92 -21.43
CA ASP A 224 14.23 -22.14 -20.61
C ASP A 224 13.26 -22.04 -19.42
N LYS A 225 12.71 -20.83 -19.18
CA LYS A 225 11.92 -20.51 -18.00
C LYS A 225 10.66 -21.36 -17.87
N PHE A 226 9.92 -21.53 -18.97
CA PHE A 226 8.70 -22.33 -18.98
C PHE A 226 8.97 -23.83 -18.79
N LYS A 227 10.00 -24.36 -19.45
CA LYS A 227 10.41 -25.76 -19.29
C LYS A 227 10.82 -26.05 -17.84
N THR A 228 11.56 -25.12 -17.25
CA THR A 228 11.99 -25.19 -15.84
C THR A 228 10.80 -25.11 -14.90
N PHE A 229 9.87 -24.17 -15.12
CA PHE A 229 8.63 -24.06 -14.37
C PHE A 229 7.84 -25.38 -14.34
N LEU A 230 7.63 -26.02 -15.50
CA LEU A 230 6.92 -27.30 -15.57
C LEU A 230 7.64 -28.43 -14.83
N LYS A 231 8.97 -28.50 -14.94
CA LYS A 231 9.78 -29.50 -14.23
C LYS A 231 9.62 -29.35 -12.71
N ILE A 232 9.68 -28.12 -12.21
CA ILE A 232 9.54 -27.82 -10.79
C ILE A 232 8.11 -28.13 -10.31
N LEU A 233 7.11 -27.70 -11.08
CA LEU A 233 5.70 -27.92 -10.75
C LEU A 233 5.39 -29.41 -10.57
N ARG A 234 5.88 -30.27 -11.47
CA ARG A 234 5.74 -31.73 -11.37
C ARG A 234 6.47 -32.34 -10.17
N ARG A 235 7.61 -31.76 -9.77
CA ARG A 235 8.42 -32.24 -8.64
C ARG A 235 7.79 -31.88 -7.29
N GLU A 236 7.31 -30.65 -7.16
CA GLU A 236 6.77 -30.13 -5.89
C GLU A 236 5.34 -30.64 -5.63
N LYS A 237 4.63 -31.12 -6.67
CA LYS A 237 3.26 -31.70 -6.56
C LYS A 237 2.32 -30.79 -5.76
N ALA A 238 2.33 -29.51 -6.07
CA ALA A 238 1.53 -28.50 -5.38
C ALA A 238 0.03 -28.84 -5.47
N THR A 239 -0.71 -28.75 -4.37
CA THR A 239 -2.16 -29.07 -4.35
C THR A 239 -3.03 -27.85 -4.66
N HIS A 240 -2.54 -26.66 -4.33
CA HIS A 240 -3.24 -25.40 -4.51
C HIS A 240 -2.23 -24.27 -4.68
N LEU A 241 -2.20 -23.63 -5.84
CA LEU A 241 -1.06 -22.79 -6.21
C LEU A 241 -1.44 -21.47 -6.89
N LEU A 242 -0.65 -20.45 -6.57
CA LEU A 242 -0.77 -19.10 -7.10
C LEU A 242 0.52 -18.73 -7.83
N VAL A 243 0.40 -18.38 -9.11
CA VAL A 243 1.52 -18.01 -9.98
C VAL A 243 1.48 -16.51 -10.25
N PHE A 244 2.51 -15.80 -9.83
CA PHE A 244 2.68 -14.38 -10.09
C PHE A 244 3.52 -14.12 -11.34
N VAL A 245 3.03 -13.22 -12.17
CA VAL A 245 3.71 -12.70 -13.37
C VAL A 245 3.68 -11.18 -13.37
N ASN A 246 4.64 -10.55 -14.04
CA ASN A 246 4.77 -9.09 -14.01
C ASN A 246 3.85 -8.40 -15.03
N THR A 247 3.46 -9.08 -16.11
CA THR A 247 2.67 -8.47 -17.19
C THR A 247 1.43 -9.29 -17.53
N LYS A 248 0.37 -8.60 -17.98
CA LYS A 248 -0.85 -9.24 -18.49
C LYS A 248 -0.57 -10.12 -19.70
N ARG A 249 0.36 -9.70 -20.57
CA ARG A 249 0.80 -10.47 -21.73
C ARG A 249 1.39 -11.83 -21.31
N THR A 250 2.30 -11.83 -20.33
CA THR A 250 2.85 -13.06 -19.76
C THR A 250 1.75 -13.92 -19.13
N ALA A 251 0.82 -13.30 -18.42
CA ALA A 251 -0.29 -13.99 -17.76
C ALA A 251 -1.19 -14.76 -18.74
N MET A 252 -1.61 -14.10 -19.83
CA MET A 252 -2.41 -14.72 -20.88
C MET A 252 -1.63 -15.81 -21.62
N TRP A 253 -0.38 -15.52 -21.98
CA TRP A 253 0.48 -16.50 -22.66
C TRP A 253 0.68 -17.76 -21.81
N LEU A 254 1.00 -17.60 -20.53
CA LEU A 254 1.22 -18.71 -19.61
C LEU A 254 -0.08 -19.51 -19.39
N SER A 255 -1.22 -18.83 -19.20
CA SER A 255 -2.52 -19.48 -19.06
C SER A 255 -2.84 -20.35 -20.27
N ASN A 256 -2.73 -19.81 -21.48
CA ASN A 256 -2.99 -20.53 -22.72
C ASN A 256 -2.03 -21.72 -22.90
N LYS A 257 -0.74 -21.49 -22.62
CA LYS A 257 0.29 -22.53 -22.76
C LYS A 257 0.09 -23.69 -21.79
N LEU A 258 -0.36 -23.42 -20.56
CA LEU A 258 -0.69 -24.46 -19.59
C LEU A 258 -1.97 -25.20 -19.95
N LYS A 259 -3.02 -24.49 -20.41
CA LYS A 259 -4.28 -25.10 -20.86
C LYS A 259 -4.12 -25.98 -22.09
N SER A 260 -3.10 -25.73 -22.94
CA SER A 260 -2.81 -26.55 -24.11
C SER A 260 -2.04 -27.84 -23.81
N LEU A 261 -1.58 -28.05 -22.58
CA LEU A 261 -0.82 -29.26 -22.21
C LEU A 261 -1.78 -30.44 -22.03
N THR A 262 -1.46 -31.57 -22.67
CA THR A 262 -2.09 -32.85 -22.38
C THR A 262 -1.51 -33.45 -21.09
N ASN A 263 -2.32 -34.19 -20.33
CA ASN A 263 -1.91 -34.81 -19.05
C ASN A 263 -1.37 -33.80 -18.02
N PHE A 264 -2.09 -32.68 -17.83
CA PHE A 264 -1.78 -31.66 -16.86
C PHE A 264 -2.82 -31.65 -15.73
N ASP A 265 -2.41 -32.01 -14.51
CA ASP A 265 -3.30 -32.23 -13.35
C ASP A 265 -3.87 -30.93 -12.73
N TYR A 266 -3.60 -29.79 -13.35
CA TYR A 266 -4.03 -28.48 -12.87
C TYR A 266 -5.14 -27.90 -13.72
N LYS A 267 -6.23 -27.52 -13.05
CA LYS A 267 -7.27 -26.64 -13.58
C LYS A 267 -6.77 -25.21 -13.41
N VAL A 268 -6.52 -24.57 -14.55
CA VAL A 268 -5.86 -23.26 -14.65
C VAL A 268 -6.85 -22.16 -14.92
N ASP A 269 -6.73 -21.05 -14.19
CA ASP A 269 -7.38 -19.80 -14.57
C ASP A 269 -6.50 -18.57 -14.28
N LEU A 270 -6.94 -17.40 -14.73
CA LEU A 270 -6.19 -16.14 -14.69
C LEU A 270 -7.04 -15.02 -14.09
N ILE A 271 -6.47 -14.24 -13.18
CA ILE A 271 -7.02 -12.95 -12.76
C ILE A 271 -6.12 -11.80 -13.24
N SER A 272 -6.71 -10.85 -13.96
CA SER A 272 -6.01 -9.70 -14.54
C SER A 272 -6.79 -8.40 -14.34
N GLY A 273 -6.12 -7.28 -14.60
CA GLY A 273 -6.69 -5.94 -14.48
C GLY A 273 -7.96 -5.69 -15.30
N ASP A 274 -8.10 -6.37 -16.46
CA ASP A 274 -9.16 -6.11 -17.44
C ASP A 274 -10.46 -6.88 -17.18
N LEU A 275 -10.46 -7.77 -16.18
CA LEU A 275 -11.65 -8.50 -15.79
C LEU A 275 -12.61 -7.58 -15.02
N SER A 276 -13.90 -7.69 -15.35
CA SER A 276 -14.94 -7.04 -14.56
C SER A 276 -14.95 -7.59 -13.13
N GLN A 277 -15.45 -6.79 -12.19
CA GLN A 277 -15.51 -7.20 -10.78
C GLN A 277 -16.26 -8.53 -10.59
N TYR A 278 -17.37 -8.73 -11.32
CA TYR A 278 -18.13 -9.98 -11.33
C TYR A 278 -17.29 -11.19 -11.81
N GLN A 279 -16.50 -11.02 -12.88
CA GLN A 279 -15.63 -12.07 -13.39
C GLN A 279 -14.54 -12.44 -12.38
N ARG A 280 -13.94 -11.42 -11.73
CA ARG A 280 -12.95 -11.63 -10.67
C ARG A 280 -13.52 -12.44 -9.52
N GLU A 281 -14.70 -12.07 -9.03
CA GLU A 281 -15.38 -12.78 -7.92
C GLU A 281 -15.71 -14.23 -8.29
N LYS A 282 -16.17 -14.48 -9.53
CA LYS A 282 -16.44 -15.83 -10.02
C LYS A 282 -15.20 -16.72 -10.03
N ILE A 283 -14.07 -16.21 -10.53
CA ILE A 283 -12.79 -16.95 -10.59
C ILE A 283 -12.28 -17.20 -9.19
N LEU A 284 -12.34 -16.18 -8.31
CA LEU A 284 -11.89 -16.31 -6.93
C LEU A 284 -12.71 -17.30 -6.14
N LYS A 285 -14.03 -17.32 -6.32
CA LYS A 285 -14.90 -18.32 -5.73
C LYS A 285 -14.51 -19.72 -6.21
N ALA A 286 -14.33 -19.92 -7.52
CA ALA A 286 -13.91 -21.21 -8.06
C ALA A 286 -12.51 -21.65 -7.58
N PHE A 287 -11.59 -20.72 -7.34
CA PHE A 287 -10.29 -21.00 -6.73
C PHE A 287 -10.44 -21.39 -5.25
N LYS A 288 -11.18 -20.61 -4.45
CA LYS A 288 -11.46 -20.93 -3.03
C LYS A 288 -12.16 -22.28 -2.85
N ASP A 289 -13.05 -22.65 -3.77
CA ASP A 289 -13.77 -23.92 -3.78
C ASP A 289 -12.91 -25.11 -4.31
N HIS A 290 -11.61 -24.90 -4.59
CA HIS A 290 -10.71 -25.89 -5.21
C HIS A 290 -11.17 -26.43 -6.59
N ARG A 291 -12.13 -25.77 -7.25
CA ARG A 291 -12.53 -26.09 -8.63
C ARG A 291 -11.44 -25.68 -9.63
N ILE A 292 -10.64 -24.69 -9.28
CA ILE A 292 -9.39 -24.30 -9.92
C ILE A 292 -8.29 -24.49 -8.87
N ASN A 293 -7.18 -25.11 -9.23
CA ASN A 293 -6.06 -25.36 -8.32
C ASN A 293 -4.75 -24.68 -8.77
N LEU A 294 -4.77 -23.99 -9.92
CA LEU A 294 -3.72 -23.09 -10.39
C LEU A 294 -4.31 -21.75 -10.82
N LEU A 295 -4.01 -20.69 -10.07
CA LEU A 295 -4.40 -19.33 -10.42
C LEU A 295 -3.18 -18.53 -10.86
N ILE A 296 -3.26 -17.88 -12.02
CA ILE A 296 -2.24 -16.93 -12.50
C ILE A 296 -2.72 -15.51 -12.19
N ALA A 297 -1.85 -14.67 -11.64
CA ALA A 297 -2.20 -13.30 -11.29
C ALA A 297 -1.05 -12.31 -11.57
N THR A 298 -1.40 -11.06 -11.88
CA THR A 298 -0.47 -9.93 -11.76
C THR A 298 -0.56 -9.33 -10.36
N ASP A 299 0.47 -8.58 -9.94
CA ASP A 299 0.48 -7.91 -8.63
C ASP A 299 -0.77 -7.04 -8.42
N VAL A 300 -1.13 -6.24 -9.43
CA VAL A 300 -2.32 -5.36 -9.40
C VAL A 300 -3.60 -6.17 -9.25
N ALA A 301 -3.72 -7.29 -9.97
CA ALA A 301 -4.92 -8.12 -9.93
C ALA A 301 -5.08 -8.88 -8.61
N ALA A 302 -3.98 -9.16 -7.92
CA ALA A 302 -3.97 -9.92 -6.66
C ALA A 302 -4.13 -9.07 -5.39
N ARG A 303 -4.12 -7.73 -5.50
CA ARG A 303 -4.34 -6.81 -4.37
C ARG A 303 -5.77 -6.88 -3.88
N GLY A 304 -5.95 -6.74 -2.56
CA GLY A 304 -7.26 -6.84 -1.92
C GLY A 304 -7.91 -8.23 -1.96
N LEU A 305 -7.34 -9.19 -2.68
CA LEU A 305 -7.89 -10.52 -2.77
C LEU A 305 -7.61 -11.30 -1.48
N ASP A 306 -8.67 -11.65 -0.78
CA ASP A 306 -8.62 -12.55 0.38
C ASP A 306 -8.42 -13.99 -0.10
N ILE A 307 -7.21 -14.32 -0.56
CA ILE A 307 -6.80 -15.66 -0.99
C ILE A 307 -5.82 -16.20 0.05
N ASN A 308 -6.29 -17.14 0.86
CA ASN A 308 -5.51 -17.77 1.93
C ASN A 308 -5.42 -19.29 1.68
N ASN A 309 -4.63 -19.99 2.50
CA ASN A 309 -4.46 -21.45 2.46
C ASN A 309 -3.87 -21.99 1.16
N ILE A 310 -3.01 -21.21 0.50
CA ILE A 310 -2.30 -21.62 -0.70
C ILE A 310 -1.08 -22.47 -0.30
N SER A 311 -0.93 -23.65 -0.91
CA SER A 311 0.19 -24.54 -0.64
C SER A 311 1.52 -24.01 -1.20
N HIS A 312 1.46 -23.43 -2.41
CA HIS A 312 2.63 -22.96 -3.14
C HIS A 312 2.37 -21.60 -3.79
N VAL A 313 3.32 -20.69 -3.63
CA VAL A 313 3.40 -19.45 -4.39
C VAL A 313 4.57 -19.58 -5.36
N PHE A 314 4.30 -19.40 -6.65
CA PHE A 314 5.33 -19.29 -7.68
C PHE A 314 5.48 -17.85 -8.12
N ASN A 315 6.65 -17.28 -7.91
CA ASN A 315 7.07 -16.08 -8.63
C ASN A 315 7.62 -16.54 -9.99
N TYR A 316 6.72 -16.69 -10.98
CA TYR A 316 7.15 -17.02 -12.33
C TYR A 316 8.01 -15.87 -12.87
N ASP A 317 7.56 -14.62 -12.72
CA ASP A 317 8.46 -13.48 -12.88
C ASP A 317 8.91 -12.97 -11.53
N ILE A 318 10.22 -12.72 -11.38
CA ILE A 318 10.73 -12.09 -10.15
C ILE A 318 10.11 -10.68 -10.02
N PRO A 319 9.63 -10.29 -8.83
CA PRO A 319 9.11 -8.95 -8.66
C PRO A 319 10.26 -7.95 -8.78
N LYS A 320 10.05 -6.89 -9.57
CA LYS A 320 11.03 -5.79 -9.71
C LYS A 320 11.24 -5.02 -8.40
N TYR A 321 10.29 -5.12 -7.47
CA TYR A 321 10.29 -4.45 -6.18
C TYR A 321 10.26 -5.47 -5.05
N PRO A 322 11.23 -5.44 -4.13
CA PRO A 322 11.34 -6.36 -3.01
C PRO A 322 10.09 -6.55 -2.15
N GLU A 323 9.28 -5.51 -1.98
CA GLU A 323 8.09 -5.49 -1.15
C GLU A 323 6.97 -6.33 -1.78
N ASN A 324 6.89 -6.35 -3.11
CA ASN A 324 5.95 -7.21 -3.81
C ASN A 324 6.25 -8.68 -3.51
N TYR A 325 7.53 -9.06 -3.36
CA TYR A 325 7.90 -10.43 -2.98
C TYR A 325 7.22 -10.85 -1.67
N ILE A 326 7.33 -10.01 -0.64
CA ILE A 326 6.67 -10.21 0.65
C ILE A 326 5.15 -10.39 0.48
N HIS A 327 4.51 -9.54 -0.31
CA HIS A 327 3.06 -9.59 -0.52
C HIS A 327 2.62 -10.85 -1.28
N ARG A 328 3.43 -11.30 -2.23
CA ARG A 328 3.21 -12.53 -2.99
C ARG A 328 3.33 -13.75 -2.10
N ILE A 329 4.45 -13.88 -1.37
CA ILE A 329 4.69 -15.05 -0.52
C ILE A 329 3.80 -15.05 0.74
N GLY A 330 3.34 -13.88 1.19
CA GLY A 330 2.36 -13.77 2.27
C GLY A 330 0.98 -14.35 1.95
N ARG A 331 0.74 -14.78 0.70
CA ARG A 331 -0.47 -15.55 0.31
C ARG A 331 -0.39 -17.02 0.69
N THR A 332 0.81 -17.49 1.05
CA THR A 332 0.99 -18.79 1.68
C THR A 332 1.19 -18.63 3.20
N SER A 333 0.75 -19.64 3.96
CA SER A 333 0.79 -19.70 5.43
C SER A 333 0.06 -18.60 6.23
N ARG A 334 -1.13 -18.93 6.74
CA ARG A 334 -1.72 -18.39 7.98
C ARG A 334 -2.20 -19.58 8.82
N MET A 335 -2.11 -19.46 10.16
CA MET A 335 -2.50 -20.50 11.12
C MET A 335 -1.72 -21.84 10.98
N ASN A 336 -0.44 -21.84 11.38
CA ASN A 336 0.37 -23.06 11.62
C ASN A 336 0.64 -24.01 10.44
N LYS A 337 0.27 -23.69 9.19
CA LYS A 337 0.61 -24.51 8.00
C LYS A 337 1.89 -24.03 7.31
N LEU A 338 2.77 -24.96 6.94
CA LEU A 338 4.00 -24.71 6.19
C LEU A 338 3.68 -24.36 4.73
N GLY A 339 4.09 -23.16 4.31
CA GLY A 339 3.98 -22.69 2.93
C GLY A 339 5.28 -22.87 2.15
N VAL A 340 5.19 -22.92 0.82
CA VAL A 340 6.38 -22.93 -0.05
C VAL A 340 6.30 -21.79 -1.07
N ALA A 341 7.35 -20.99 -1.15
CA ALA A 341 7.53 -19.95 -2.16
C ALA A 341 8.70 -20.32 -3.07
N ILE A 342 8.46 -20.34 -4.39
CA ILE A 342 9.45 -20.67 -5.40
C ILE A 342 9.58 -19.51 -6.37
N THR A 343 10.81 -19.06 -6.60
CA THR A 343 11.11 -17.95 -7.51
C THR A 343 11.95 -18.43 -8.68
N LEU A 344 11.51 -18.11 -9.89
CA LEU A 344 12.29 -18.36 -11.11
C LEU A 344 13.09 -17.09 -11.41
N CYS A 345 14.41 -17.18 -11.29
CA CYS A 345 15.31 -16.06 -11.51
C CYS A 345 16.11 -16.33 -12.80
N VAL A 346 15.87 -15.54 -13.84
CA VAL A 346 16.80 -15.53 -14.97
C VAL A 346 18.08 -14.81 -14.56
N LYS A 347 19.23 -15.20 -15.10
CA LYS A 347 20.55 -14.65 -14.74
C LYS A 347 20.59 -13.11 -14.74
N ASP A 348 20.01 -12.48 -15.76
CA ASP A 348 19.95 -11.02 -15.90
C ASP A 348 19.01 -10.34 -14.89
N GLU A 349 18.19 -11.13 -14.18
CA GLU A 349 17.25 -10.67 -13.16
C GLU A 349 17.81 -10.82 -11.73
N TYR A 350 19.06 -11.30 -11.57
CA TYR A 350 19.66 -11.62 -10.26
C TYR A 350 19.76 -10.42 -9.32
N GLU A 351 19.93 -9.21 -9.85
CA GLU A 351 19.93 -7.97 -9.07
C GLU A 351 18.62 -7.80 -8.28
N TYR A 352 17.47 -8.15 -8.87
CA TYR A 352 16.18 -8.08 -8.17
C TYR A 352 16.10 -9.08 -7.00
N LEU A 353 16.74 -10.25 -7.14
CA LEU A 353 16.84 -11.23 -6.05
C LEU A 353 17.67 -10.66 -4.89
N CYS A 354 18.81 -10.02 -5.20
CA CYS A 354 19.66 -9.37 -4.20
C CYS A 354 18.90 -8.27 -3.45
N HIS A 355 18.12 -7.46 -4.17
CA HIS A 355 17.26 -6.45 -3.55
C HIS A 355 16.18 -7.07 -2.65
N ILE A 356 15.61 -8.22 -3.03
CA ILE A 356 14.65 -8.96 -2.22
C ILE A 356 15.32 -9.43 -0.92
N GLU A 357 16.45 -10.14 -1.03
CA GLU A 357 17.21 -10.68 0.10
C GLU A 357 17.65 -9.57 1.07
N GLY A 358 18.11 -8.43 0.54
CA GLY A 358 18.44 -7.25 1.34
C GLY A 358 17.25 -6.62 2.05
N LEU A 359 16.03 -6.67 1.47
CA LEU A 359 14.83 -6.19 2.15
C LEU A 359 14.37 -7.14 3.27
N ILE A 360 14.42 -8.45 3.02
CA ILE A 360 13.96 -9.46 3.98
C ILE A 360 15.03 -9.87 4.99
N ASP A 361 16.26 -9.35 4.84
CA ASP A 361 17.42 -9.65 5.66
C ASP A 361 17.67 -11.16 5.78
N LYS A 362 17.55 -11.86 4.64
CA LYS A 362 17.61 -13.32 4.57
C LYS A 362 17.93 -13.80 3.17
N GLU A 363 18.89 -14.71 3.05
CA GLU A 363 19.18 -15.42 1.81
C GLU A 363 18.08 -16.43 1.46
N ILE A 364 17.67 -16.44 0.20
CA ILE A 364 16.73 -17.39 -0.36
C ILE A 364 17.54 -18.59 -0.86
N LYS A 365 17.15 -19.80 -0.46
CA LYS A 365 17.93 -21.00 -0.78
C LYS A 365 17.86 -21.33 -2.29
N LEU A 366 19.02 -21.39 -2.95
CA LEU A 366 19.14 -21.94 -4.30
C LEU A 366 18.73 -23.42 -4.33
N LYS A 367 17.88 -23.79 -5.29
CA LYS A 367 17.56 -25.17 -5.64
C LYS A 367 18.01 -25.46 -7.07
N THR A 368 18.49 -26.69 -7.27
CA THR A 368 18.87 -27.25 -8.58
C THR A 368 17.85 -28.26 -9.10
#